data_AF-A0AAE4LZJ7-F1
#
_entry.id   AF-A0AAE4LZJ7-F1
#
_cell.length_a   1.000
_cell.length_b   1.000
_cell.length_c   1.000
_cell.angle_alpha   90.00
_cell.angle_beta   90.00
_cell.angle_gamma   90.00
#
_symmetry.space_group_name_H-M   'P 1'
#
loop_
_entity.id
_entity.type
_entity.pdbx_description
1 polymer ?
#
loop_
_entity_poly.entity_id
_entity_poly.type
_entity_poly.pdbx_seq_one_letter_code
_entity_poly.pdbx_strand_id
1 'polypeptide(L)'
;MITAGEILNDCLLPSWPRPSDLFERACWCTELESGLHRLSLLFNEEFHETVSLIAAGNFTSPLYELRFPTSPVRRVNAGRLREELPEMFFSVAYVRATDAERILSRRRLYELCCEADPDRAAALSVVNVADLERVLTREEASGFFVTDEKPLRPVVVRVGEEG
;
A
#
# COMPACT_ATOMS: atom_id res chain seq x y z
N MET A 1 11.65 15.74 17.44
CA MET A 1 12.04 14.72 16.44
C MET A 1 13.55 14.65 16.42
N ILE A 2 14.12 13.46 16.60
CA ILE A 2 15.56 13.22 16.43
C ILE A 2 15.81 13.12 14.92
N THR A 3 16.80 13.84 14.41
CA THR A 3 17.19 13.82 13.00
C THR A 3 17.98 12.57 12.67
N ALA A 4 18.01 12.16 11.39
CA ALA A 4 18.83 11.04 10.95
C ALA A 4 20.32 11.22 11.28
N GLY A 5 20.79 12.48 11.28
CA GLY A 5 22.16 12.83 11.66
C GLY A 5 22.44 12.61 13.16
N GLU A 6 21.48 12.94 14.03
CA GLU A 6 21.59 12.68 15.47
C GLU A 6 21.51 11.18 15.77
N ILE A 7 20.63 10.42 15.10
CA ILE A 7 20.59 8.95 15.25
C ILE A 7 21.93 8.32 14.86
N LEU A 8 22.53 8.79 13.76
CA LEU A 8 23.81 8.28 13.30
C LEU A 8 24.93 8.60 14.30
N ASN A 9 25.06 9.85 14.73
CA ASN A 9 26.18 10.29 15.57
C ASN A 9 26.03 9.88 17.04
N ASP A 10 24.82 9.89 17.58
CA ASP A 10 24.59 9.73 19.01
C ASP A 10 24.18 8.30 19.39
N CYS A 11 23.69 7.51 18.44
CA CYS A 11 23.26 6.13 18.69
C CYS A 11 24.13 5.10 17.97
N LEU A 12 24.35 5.27 16.67
CA LEU A 12 25.02 4.24 15.85
C LEU A 12 26.54 4.29 15.97
N LEU A 13 27.17 5.45 15.74
CA LEU A 13 28.63 5.58 15.73
C LEU A 13 29.33 5.26 17.07
N PRO A 14 28.74 5.48 18.25
CA PRO A 14 29.35 5.06 19.51
C PRO A 14 29.45 3.53 19.66
N SER A 15 28.50 2.79 19.07
CA SER A 15 28.43 1.33 19.15
C SER A 15 29.08 0.63 17.96
N TRP A 16 29.09 1.29 16.80
CA TRP A 16 29.73 0.86 15.56
C TRP A 16 30.61 2.00 15.01
N PRO A 17 31.85 2.13 15.51
CA PRO A 17 32.72 3.22 15.12
C PRO A 17 33.09 3.14 13.63
N ARG A 18 33.18 4.30 12.99
CA ARG A 18 33.50 4.43 11.56
C ARG A 18 34.99 4.15 11.31
N PRO A 19 35.34 3.27 10.36
CA PRO A 19 36.73 3.05 9.96
C PRO A 19 37.40 4.32 9.40
N SER A 20 38.70 4.46 9.66
CA SER A 20 39.52 5.56 9.17
C SER A 20 39.88 5.40 7.69
N ASP A 21 40.15 4.16 7.23
CA ASP A 21 40.39 3.83 5.84
C ASP A 21 39.14 4.04 4.97
N LEU A 22 39.34 4.51 3.73
CA LEU A 22 38.24 4.88 2.84
C LEU A 22 37.53 3.65 2.24
N PHE A 23 38.25 2.58 1.92
CA PHE A 23 37.65 1.36 1.38
C PHE A 23 36.95 0.56 2.47
N GLU A 24 37.55 0.46 3.66
CA GLU A 24 36.90 -0.14 4.83
C GLU A 24 35.64 0.64 5.22
N ARG A 25 35.66 1.97 5.15
CA ARG A 25 34.48 2.79 5.40
C ARG A 25 33.38 2.56 4.37
N ALA A 26 33.73 2.42 3.09
CA ALA A 26 32.74 2.11 2.05
C ALA A 26 32.09 0.75 2.30
N CYS A 27 32.89 -0.29 2.61
CA CYS A 27 32.37 -1.61 2.96
C CYS A 27 31.48 -1.58 4.21
N TRP A 28 31.94 -0.88 5.26
CA TRP A 28 31.20 -0.68 6.50
C TRP A 28 29.83 -0.03 6.26
N CYS A 29 29.74 0.98 5.38
CA CYS A 29 28.46 1.60 5.02
C CYS A 29 27.50 0.59 4.38
N THR A 30 27.98 -0.25 3.47
CA THR A 30 27.16 -1.28 2.81
C THR A 30 26.67 -2.34 3.79
N GLU A 31 27.54 -2.80 4.69
CA GLU A 31 27.16 -3.78 5.72
C GLU A 31 26.14 -3.19 6.70
N LEU A 32 26.35 -1.95 7.13
CA LEU A 32 25.44 -1.26 8.04
C LEU A 32 24.08 -1.02 7.39
N GLU A 33 24.03 -0.57 6.14
CA GLU A 33 22.80 -0.39 5.39
C GLU A 33 22.02 -1.72 5.27
N SER A 34 22.71 -2.80 4.90
CA SER A 34 22.09 -4.13 4.82
C SER A 34 21.54 -4.60 6.17
N GLY A 35 22.29 -4.38 7.25
CA GLY A 35 21.87 -4.72 8.61
C GLY A 35 20.65 -3.91 9.06
N LEU A 36 20.68 -2.59 8.88
CA LEU A 36 19.55 -1.70 9.21
C LEU A 36 18.31 -2.05 8.41
N HIS A 37 18.45 -2.40 7.14
CA HIS A 37 17.34 -2.85 6.33
C HIS A 37 16.71 -4.13 6.90
N ARG A 38 17.51 -5.15 7.23
CA ARG A 38 17.00 -6.39 7.85
C ARG A 38 16.32 -6.15 9.19
N LEU A 39 16.91 -5.30 10.04
CA LEU A 39 16.28 -4.90 11.31
C LEU A 39 14.96 -4.18 11.09
N SER A 40 14.87 -3.31 10.08
CA SER A 40 13.62 -2.61 9.75
C SER A 40 12.49 -3.59 9.37
N LEU A 41 12.83 -4.68 8.68
CA LEU A 41 11.87 -5.73 8.34
C LEU A 41 11.37 -6.46 9.60
N LEU A 42 12.26 -6.84 10.50
CA LEU A 42 11.91 -7.52 11.75
C LEU A 42 11.03 -6.64 12.66
N PHE A 43 11.39 -5.37 12.84
CA PHE A 43 10.55 -4.44 13.61
C PHE A 43 9.20 -4.19 12.96
N ASN A 44 9.13 -4.22 11.62
CA ASN A 44 7.87 -4.09 10.92
C ASN A 44 6.97 -5.32 11.14
N GLU A 45 7.55 -6.52 11.10
CA GLU A 45 6.84 -7.77 11.40
C GLU A 45 6.32 -7.77 12.84
N GLU A 46 7.17 -7.50 13.82
CA GLU A 46 6.80 -7.41 15.24
C GLU A 46 5.70 -6.36 15.48
N PHE A 47 5.78 -5.20 14.82
CA PHE A 47 4.75 -4.18 14.88
C PHE A 47 3.40 -4.69 14.35
N HIS A 48 3.40 -5.38 13.20
CA HIS A 48 2.18 -5.90 12.60
C HIS A 48 1.55 -7.02 13.42
N GLU A 49 2.37 -7.91 14.00
CA GLU A 49 1.90 -8.93 14.94
C GLU A 49 1.26 -8.29 16.17
N THR A 50 1.94 -7.30 16.76
CA THR A 50 1.44 -6.56 17.95
C THR A 50 0.12 -5.87 17.66
N VAL A 51 0.00 -5.15 16.53
CA VAL A 51 -1.24 -4.48 16.11
C VAL A 51 -2.36 -5.50 15.91
N SER A 52 -2.06 -6.64 15.29
CA SER A 52 -3.06 -7.70 15.06
C SER A 52 -3.59 -8.27 16.38
N LEU A 53 -2.72 -8.46 17.37
CA LEU A 53 -3.11 -8.89 18.72
C LEU A 53 -3.97 -7.84 19.43
N ILE A 54 -3.58 -6.57 19.37
CA ILE A 54 -4.35 -5.45 19.95
C ILE A 54 -5.76 -5.42 19.37
N ALA A 55 -5.87 -5.47 18.04
CA ALA A 55 -7.13 -5.42 17.31
C ALA A 55 -8.03 -6.64 17.58
N ALA A 56 -7.44 -7.85 17.66
CA ALA A 56 -8.20 -9.08 17.92
C ALA A 56 -8.64 -9.21 19.38
N GLY A 57 -7.84 -8.70 20.33
CA GLY A 57 -8.06 -8.87 21.77
C GLY A 57 -8.86 -7.76 22.46
N ASN A 58 -9.35 -6.74 21.74
CA ASN A 58 -9.98 -5.54 22.30
C ASN A 58 -9.16 -4.89 23.42
N PHE A 59 -7.83 -4.89 23.27
CA PHE A 59 -6.94 -4.25 24.23
C PHE A 59 -7.13 -2.73 24.18
N THR A 60 -7.26 -2.10 25.35
CA THR A 60 -7.40 -0.65 25.48
C THR A 60 -6.31 -0.10 26.39
N SER A 61 -5.85 1.11 26.10
CA SER A 61 -4.83 1.79 26.89
C SER A 61 -5.27 3.23 27.17
N PRO A 62 -5.13 3.73 28.40
CA PRO A 62 -5.46 5.12 28.72
C PRO A 62 -4.45 6.12 28.16
N LEU A 63 -3.28 5.66 27.72
CA LEU A 63 -2.17 6.51 27.24
C LEU A 63 -1.93 6.40 25.74
N TYR A 64 -2.46 5.37 25.08
CA TYR A 64 -2.17 5.07 23.69
C TYR A 64 -3.43 4.68 22.93
N GLU A 65 -3.55 5.20 21.71
CA GLU A 65 -4.64 4.91 20.79
C GLU A 65 -4.08 4.29 19.51
N LEU A 66 -4.65 3.15 19.10
CA LEU A 66 -4.38 2.54 17.81
C LEU A 66 -5.34 3.11 16.76
N ARG A 67 -4.79 3.76 15.73
CA ARG A 67 -5.55 4.34 14.63
C ARG A 67 -5.30 3.59 13.33
N PHE A 68 -6.33 3.50 12.50
CA PHE A 68 -6.28 2.93 11.15
C PHE A 68 -6.58 4.05 10.14
N PRO A 69 -5.61 4.94 9.87
CA PRO A 69 -5.85 6.04 8.96
C PRO A 69 -6.15 5.55 7.55
N THR A 70 -7.00 6.27 6.83
CA THR A 70 -7.28 6.05 5.42
C THR A 70 -6.76 7.23 4.60
N SER A 71 -6.41 6.97 3.34
CA SER A 71 -6.04 8.01 2.38
C SER A 71 -7.03 8.00 1.21
N PRO A 72 -7.52 9.17 0.77
CA PRO A 72 -8.36 9.24 -0.41
C PRO A 72 -7.54 8.83 -1.64
N VAL A 73 -8.00 7.81 -2.34
CA VAL A 73 -7.41 7.36 -3.61
C VAL A 73 -8.45 7.47 -4.69
N ARG A 74 -8.07 8.13 -5.78
CA ARG A 74 -8.90 8.22 -6.98
C ARG A 74 -8.86 6.87 -7.69
N ARG A 75 -10.02 6.26 -7.93
CA ARG A 75 -10.16 5.05 -8.76
C ARG A 75 -11.12 5.34 -9.91
N VAL A 76 -11.08 4.50 -10.94
CA VAL A 76 -12.03 4.53 -12.05
C VAL A 76 -13.24 3.66 -11.71
N ASN A 77 -14.45 4.16 -11.94
CA ASN A 77 -15.67 3.38 -11.94
C ASN A 77 -15.71 2.51 -13.21
N ALA A 78 -15.11 1.33 -13.10
CA ALA A 78 -15.01 0.34 -14.16
C ALA A 78 -16.38 -0.08 -14.73
N GLY A 79 -17.42 -0.19 -13.89
CA GLY A 79 -18.78 -0.52 -14.32
C GLY A 79 -19.35 0.55 -15.24
N ARG A 80 -19.31 1.81 -14.80
CA ARG A 80 -19.78 2.95 -15.59
C ARG A 80 -18.98 3.14 -16.90
N LEU A 81 -17.66 2.95 -16.85
CA LEU A 81 -16.83 3.02 -18.06
C LEU A 81 -17.19 1.90 -19.05
N ARG A 82 -17.48 0.70 -18.55
CA ARG A 82 -17.90 -0.45 -19.38
C ARG A 82 -19.26 -0.22 -20.03
N GLU A 83 -20.19 0.43 -19.33
CA GLU A 83 -21.54 0.73 -19.84
C GLU A 83 -21.54 1.86 -20.86
N GLU A 84 -20.85 2.97 -20.56
CA GLU A 84 -20.88 4.18 -21.38
C GLU A 84 -19.87 4.13 -22.54
N LEU A 85 -18.71 3.49 -22.35
CA LEU A 85 -17.61 3.43 -23.34
C LEU A 85 -16.95 2.03 -23.39
N PRO A 86 -17.65 1.00 -23.87
CA PRO A 86 -17.20 -0.40 -23.82
C PRO A 86 -15.90 -0.66 -24.58
N GLU A 87 -15.71 -0.11 -25.79
CA GLU A 87 -14.48 -0.30 -26.56
C GLU A 87 -13.25 0.25 -25.84
N MET A 88 -13.43 1.41 -25.18
CA MET A 88 -12.41 2.02 -24.35
C MET A 88 -12.11 1.17 -23.12
N PHE A 89 -13.14 0.69 -22.42
CA PHE A 89 -12.98 -0.20 -21.29
C PHE A 89 -12.12 -1.44 -21.64
N PHE A 90 -12.36 -2.10 -22.77
CA PHE A 90 -11.56 -3.25 -23.18
C PHE A 90 -10.10 -2.92 -23.51
N SER A 91 -9.79 -1.66 -23.83
CA SER A 91 -8.42 -1.21 -24.13
C SER A 91 -7.59 -0.89 -22.88
N VAL A 92 -8.24 -0.54 -21.75
CA VAL A 92 -7.56 -0.09 -20.51
C VAL A 92 -7.84 -0.97 -19.28
N ALA A 93 -8.85 -1.84 -19.33
CA ALA A 93 -9.15 -2.74 -18.22
C ALA A 93 -8.10 -3.85 -18.12
N TYR A 94 -7.55 -4.02 -16.93
CA TYR A 94 -6.69 -5.14 -16.60
C TYR A 94 -7.22 -5.88 -15.37
N VAL A 95 -6.79 -7.13 -15.25
CA VAL A 95 -7.02 -7.95 -14.06
C VAL A 95 -5.72 -8.00 -13.28
N ARG A 96 -5.76 -7.74 -11.97
CA ARG A 96 -4.56 -7.83 -11.12
C ARG A 96 -4.01 -9.25 -11.15
N ALA A 97 -2.69 -9.42 -11.09
CA ALA A 97 -2.03 -10.73 -11.20
C ALA A 97 -2.57 -11.77 -10.18
N THR A 98 -2.81 -11.35 -8.93
CA THR A 98 -3.39 -12.20 -7.87
C THR A 98 -4.82 -12.66 -8.17
N ASP A 99 -5.61 -11.80 -8.80
CA ASP A 99 -6.98 -12.10 -9.18
C ASP A 99 -7.00 -12.92 -10.49
N ALA A 100 -6.06 -12.66 -11.40
CA ALA A 100 -5.84 -13.42 -12.61
C ALA A 100 -5.47 -14.87 -12.29
N GLU A 101 -4.62 -15.13 -11.29
CA GLU A 101 -4.28 -16.50 -10.84
C GLU A 101 -5.51 -17.25 -10.30
N ARG A 102 -6.37 -16.56 -9.54
CA ARG A 102 -7.65 -17.12 -9.04
C ARG A 102 -8.64 -17.36 -10.17
N ILE A 103 -8.71 -16.46 -11.16
CA ILE A 103 -9.58 -16.56 -12.34
C ILE A 103 -9.09 -17.67 -13.26
N LEU A 104 -7.80 -17.78 -13.55
CA LEU A 104 -7.25 -18.86 -14.39
C LEU A 104 -7.54 -20.24 -13.77
N SER A 105 -7.40 -20.35 -12.45
CA SER A 105 -7.73 -21.57 -11.69
C SER A 105 -9.23 -21.89 -11.66
N ARG A 106 -10.10 -20.92 -11.99
CA ARG A 106 -11.57 -21.00 -11.84
C ARG A 106 -12.32 -20.38 -13.02
N ARG A 107 -11.74 -20.43 -14.22
CA ARG A 107 -12.18 -19.62 -15.38
C ARG A 107 -13.67 -19.79 -15.70
N ARG A 108 -14.15 -21.03 -15.63
CA ARG A 108 -15.57 -21.34 -15.88
C ARG A 108 -16.51 -20.72 -14.84
N LEU A 109 -16.08 -20.60 -13.59
CA LEU A 109 -16.85 -19.95 -12.53
C LEU A 109 -16.83 -18.43 -12.68
N TYR A 110 -15.75 -17.85 -13.19
CA TYR A 110 -15.70 -16.42 -13.52
C TYR A 110 -16.62 -16.09 -14.70
N GLU A 111 -16.60 -16.89 -15.77
CA GLU A 111 -17.52 -16.74 -16.92
C GLU A 111 -18.99 -16.80 -16.46
N LEU A 112 -19.35 -17.78 -15.64
CA LEU A 112 -20.70 -17.89 -15.06
C LEU A 112 -21.04 -16.72 -14.11
N CYS A 113 -20.06 -16.18 -13.38
CA CYS A 113 -20.28 -15.01 -12.52
C CYS A 113 -20.49 -13.74 -13.35
N CYS A 114 -19.78 -13.57 -14.47
CA CYS A 114 -19.99 -12.46 -15.41
C CYS A 114 -21.39 -12.50 -16.04
N GLU A 115 -21.92 -13.71 -16.29
CA GLU A 115 -23.27 -13.91 -16.83
C GLU A 115 -24.37 -13.70 -15.79
N ALA A 116 -24.14 -14.09 -14.53
CA ALA A 116 -25.13 -14.04 -13.46
C ALA A 116 -25.19 -12.71 -12.70
N ASP A 117 -24.04 -12.03 -12.53
CA ASP A 117 -23.90 -10.80 -11.75
C ASP A 117 -22.75 -9.93 -12.31
N PRO A 118 -23.05 -9.10 -13.33
CA PRO A 118 -22.06 -8.27 -14.01
C PRO A 118 -21.34 -7.27 -13.09
N ASP A 119 -22.02 -6.79 -12.05
CA ASP A 119 -21.46 -5.81 -11.10
C ASP A 119 -20.38 -6.44 -10.21
N ARG A 120 -20.60 -7.68 -9.79
CA ARG A 120 -19.61 -8.44 -9.02
C ARG A 120 -18.39 -8.82 -9.85
N ALA A 121 -18.56 -9.03 -11.16
CA ALA A 121 -17.46 -9.21 -12.09
C ALA A 121 -16.69 -7.91 -12.36
N ALA A 122 -17.38 -6.76 -12.41
CA ALA A 122 -16.76 -5.45 -12.55
C ALA A 122 -15.86 -5.08 -11.37
N ALA A 123 -16.13 -5.59 -10.16
CA ALA A 123 -15.27 -5.41 -8.99
C ALA A 123 -13.88 -6.07 -9.13
N LEU A 124 -13.71 -7.03 -10.04
CA LEU A 124 -12.44 -7.72 -10.32
C LEU A 124 -11.63 -7.06 -11.44
N SER A 125 -12.29 -6.25 -12.28
CA SER A 125 -11.67 -5.49 -13.35
C SER A 125 -11.17 -4.16 -12.80
N VAL A 126 -9.87 -3.91 -12.90
CA VAL A 126 -9.26 -2.68 -12.43
C VAL A 126 -8.82 -1.88 -13.64
N VAL A 127 -9.19 -0.60 -13.67
CA VAL A 127 -8.68 0.35 -14.67
C VAL A 127 -7.75 1.31 -13.93
N ASN A 128 -6.50 1.41 -14.41
CA ASN A 128 -5.56 2.35 -13.85
C ASN A 128 -5.98 3.78 -14.25
N VAL A 129 -5.96 4.70 -13.29
CA VAL A 129 -6.24 6.11 -13.55
C VAL A 129 -5.31 6.69 -14.61
N ALA A 130 -4.02 6.33 -14.55
CA ALA A 130 -3.02 6.79 -15.51
C ALA A 130 -3.29 6.29 -16.93
N ASP A 131 -3.84 5.08 -17.09
CA ASP A 131 -4.14 4.53 -18.41
C ASP A 131 -5.40 5.16 -19.00
N LEU A 132 -6.41 5.49 -18.17
CA LEU A 132 -7.59 6.23 -18.62
C LEU A 132 -7.25 7.68 -19.02
N GLU A 133 -6.43 8.37 -18.24
CA GLU A 133 -5.98 9.75 -18.52
C GLU A 133 -5.11 9.86 -19.79
N ARG A 134 -4.53 8.76 -20.27
CA ARG A 134 -3.74 8.73 -21.51
C ARG A 134 -4.58 8.64 -22.77
N VAL A 135 -5.84 8.21 -22.64
CA VAL A 135 -6.71 7.98 -23.80
C VAL A 135 -7.90 8.94 -23.85
N LEU A 136 -8.37 9.42 -22.70
CA LEU A 136 -9.44 10.42 -22.62
C LEU A 136 -8.91 11.79 -22.23
N THR A 137 -9.58 12.85 -22.70
CA THR A 137 -9.30 14.19 -22.18
C THR A 137 -9.68 14.28 -20.70
N ARG A 138 -9.07 15.21 -19.97
CA ARG A 138 -9.29 15.36 -18.51
C ARG A 138 -10.75 15.59 -18.15
N GLU A 139 -11.51 16.23 -19.04
CA GLU A 139 -12.94 16.53 -18.88
C GLU A 139 -13.78 15.25 -19.07
N GLU A 140 -13.50 14.46 -20.10
CA GLU A 140 -14.18 13.19 -20.37
C GLU A 140 -13.90 12.14 -19.29
N ALA A 141 -12.64 12.04 -18.84
CA ALA A 141 -12.25 11.09 -17.81
C ALA A 141 -12.86 11.41 -16.43
N SER A 142 -13.16 12.68 -16.16
CA SER A 142 -13.63 13.16 -14.85
C SER A 142 -14.94 12.50 -14.39
N GLY A 143 -15.85 12.18 -15.33
CA GLY A 143 -17.12 11.53 -15.05
C GLY A 143 -17.00 10.06 -14.59
N PHE A 144 -15.83 9.45 -14.78
CA PHE A 144 -15.56 8.07 -14.45
C PHE A 144 -14.72 7.90 -13.18
N PHE A 145 -14.26 8.97 -12.55
CA PHE A 145 -13.50 8.84 -11.29
C PHE A 145 -14.43 8.79 -10.08
N VAL A 146 -14.11 7.89 -9.16
CA VAL A 146 -14.69 7.87 -7.81
C VAL A 146 -13.55 7.91 -6.80
N THR A 147 -13.78 8.61 -5.70
CA THR A 147 -12.84 8.63 -4.58
C THR A 147 -13.17 7.45 -3.68
N ASP A 148 -12.16 6.64 -3.40
CA ASP A 148 -12.22 5.52 -2.47
C ASP A 148 -11.25 5.78 -1.31
N GLU A 149 -11.40 5.04 -0.22
CA GLU A 149 -10.51 5.13 0.93
C GLU A 149 -9.55 3.94 0.95
N LYS A 150 -8.27 4.22 0.76
CA LYS A 150 -7.23 3.20 0.88
C LYS A 150 -6.76 3.14 2.35
N PRO A 151 -6.75 1.96 2.99
CA PRO A 151 -6.17 1.82 4.32
C PRO A 151 -4.66 2.12 4.27
N LEU A 152 -4.21 2.96 5.20
CA LEU A 152 -2.79 3.21 5.44
C LEU A 152 -2.26 2.27 6.54
N ARG A 153 -0.94 2.33 6.75
CA ARG A 153 -0.31 1.61 7.85
C ARG A 153 -0.95 2.04 9.18
N PRO A 154 -1.35 1.11 10.06
CA PRO A 154 -1.82 1.43 11.39
C PRO A 154 -0.76 2.24 12.15
N VAL A 155 -1.21 3.17 13.00
CA VAL A 155 -0.32 3.99 13.82
C VAL A 155 -0.79 3.94 15.26
N VAL A 156 0.17 3.87 16.18
CA VAL A 156 -0.09 4.00 17.62
C VAL A 156 0.36 5.39 18.02
N VAL A 157 -0.57 6.19 18.55
CA VAL A 157 -0.29 7.56 19.00
C VAL A 157 -0.53 7.68 20.49
N ARG A 158 0.17 8.62 21.13
CA ARG A 158 -0.12 8.97 22.52
C ARG A 158 -1.41 9.78 22.59
N VAL A 159 -2.23 9.49 23.59
CA VAL A 159 -3.46 10.25 23.84
C VAL A 159 -3.08 11.69 24.22
N GLY A 160 -3.53 12.67 23.43
CA GLY A 160 -3.28 14.09 23.65
C GLY A 160 -2.16 14.73 22.80
N GLU A 161 -1.43 13.95 22.00
CA GLU A 161 -0.57 14.50 20.94
C GLU A 161 -1.37 14.50 19.62
N GLU A 162 -1.64 15.69 19.08
CA GLU A 162 -2.12 15.83 17.69
C GLU A 162 -0.96 15.47 16.76
N GLY A 163 -1.15 14.43 15.95
CA GLY A 163 -0.17 13.93 14.98
C GLY A 163 -0.18 14.69 13.67
#